data_AF-A0A9Q3PAQ7-F1
#
_entry.id   AF-A0A9Q3PAQ7-F1
#
_cell.length_a   1.000
_cell.length_b   1.000
_cell.length_c   1.000
_cell.angle_alpha   90.00
_cell.angle_beta   90.00
_cell.angle_gamma   90.00
#
_symmetry.space_group_name_H-M   'P 1'
#
loop_
_entity.id
_entity.type
_entity.pdbx_description
1 polymer ?
#
loop_
_entity_poly.entity_id
_entity_poly.type
_entity_poly.pdbx_seq_one_letter_code
_entity_poly.pdbx_strand_id
1 'polypeptide(L)'
;MDHQILESKYKSVLKKVKTVNEPVPQDLKPPLERPPLSRDPYERPLSPNPPMFQETFKVTHEGLQAVNFGPPVWLSNEKINLLKNFITLREKAIAFCEEEIVLLKHSYGKPYNHL
;
A
#
# COMPACT_ATOMS: atom_id res chain seq x y z
N MET A 1 46.82 2.51 31.33
CA MET A 1 45.56 3.08 30.83
C MET A 1 45.76 3.35 29.35
N ASP A 2 45.52 2.33 28.53
CA ASP A 2 45.76 2.36 27.10
C ASP A 2 44.64 3.14 26.40
N HIS A 3 44.97 4.33 25.90
CA HIS A 3 44.07 5.08 25.03
C HIS A 3 44.20 4.54 23.60
N GLN A 4 43.28 3.67 23.19
CA GLN A 4 43.07 3.35 21.78
C GLN A 4 42.54 4.61 21.06
N ILE A 5 43.44 5.31 20.37
CA ILE A 5 43.09 6.38 19.43
C ILE A 5 42.40 5.69 18.25
N LEU A 6 41.09 5.90 18.11
CA LEU A 6 40.35 5.55 16.90
C LEU A 6 40.87 6.45 15.77
N GLU A 7 41.82 5.95 14.97
CA GLU A 7 42.33 6.68 13.81
C GLU A 7 41.19 6.95 12.81
N SER A 8 40.63 8.15 12.86
CA SER A 8 39.92 8.69 11.71
C SER A 8 40.95 8.96 10.61
N LYS A 9 41.15 8.00 9.70
CA LYS A 9 42.08 8.17 8.57
C LYS A 9 41.64 9.35 7.72
N TYR A 10 42.35 10.46 7.84
CA TYR A 10 42.20 11.65 7.01
C TYR A 10 42.49 11.28 5.55
N LYS A 11 41.45 11.22 4.70
CA LYS A 11 41.62 11.05 3.25
C LYS A 11 41.97 12.39 2.63
N SER A 12 43.12 12.48 1.96
CA SER A 12 43.51 13.70 1.25
C SER A 12 42.44 14.09 0.23
N VAL A 13 42.29 15.39 -0.02
CA VAL A 13 41.28 15.93 -0.95
C VAL A 13 41.41 15.33 -2.35
N LEU A 14 42.63 14.99 -2.78
CA LEU A 14 42.91 14.29 -4.04
C LEU A 14 42.35 12.86 -4.08
N LYS A 15 42.22 12.20 -2.92
CA LYS A 15 41.64 10.85 -2.76
C LYS A 15 40.14 10.89 -2.41
N LYS A 16 39.51 12.07 -2.37
CA LYS A 16 38.05 12.15 -2.24
C LYS A 16 37.46 11.69 -3.56
N VAL A 17 36.73 10.58 -3.52
CA VAL A 17 35.95 10.09 -4.65
C VAL A 17 34.94 11.18 -5.00
N LYS A 18 35.11 11.80 -6.17
CA LYS A 18 34.10 12.69 -6.74
C LYS A 18 33.08 11.79 -7.41
N THR A 19 31.86 11.79 -6.91
CA THR A 19 30.76 11.10 -7.57
C THR A 19 30.58 11.70 -8.95
N VAL A 20 30.88 10.94 -9.99
CA VAL A 20 30.57 11.32 -11.37
C VAL A 20 29.07 11.10 -11.55
N ASN A 21 28.37 12.09 -12.12
CA ASN A 21 26.96 11.95 -12.44
C ASN A 21 26.80 11.06 -13.68
N GLU A 22 27.08 9.77 -13.53
CA GLU A 22 26.83 8.78 -14.56
C GLU A 22 25.39 8.26 -14.43
N PRO A 23 24.65 8.10 -15.54
CA PRO A 23 23.36 7.45 -15.49
C PRO A 23 23.54 6.04 -14.97
N VAL A 24 22.76 5.66 -13.95
CA VAL A 24 22.77 4.30 -13.41
C VAL A 24 22.59 3.31 -14.57
N PRO A 25 23.55 2.39 -14.80
CA PRO A 25 23.46 1.37 -15.84
C PRO A 25 22.10 0.68 -15.78
N GLN A 26 21.44 0.54 -16.94
CA GLN A 26 20.09 -0.02 -17.00
C GLN A 26 20.06 -1.49 -16.54
N ASP A 27 21.17 -2.20 -16.74
CA ASP A 27 21.38 -3.58 -16.26
C ASP A 27 21.44 -3.70 -14.72
N LEU A 28 21.69 -2.60 -14.01
CA LEU A 28 21.66 -2.54 -12.54
C LEU A 28 20.28 -2.23 -11.97
N LYS A 29 19.28 -2.00 -12.82
CA LYS A 29 17.87 -1.81 -12.41
C LYS A 29 17.07 -3.03 -12.86
N PRO A 30 17.01 -4.10 -12.06
CA PRO A 30 16.08 -5.20 -12.33
C PRO A 30 14.69 -4.61 -12.56
N PRO A 31 13.93 -5.14 -13.55
CA PRO A 31 12.59 -4.65 -13.80
C PRO A 31 11.74 -4.80 -12.53
N LEU A 32 10.92 -3.79 -12.27
CA LEU A 32 9.99 -3.82 -11.14
C LEU A 32 8.99 -4.95 -11.34
N GLU A 33 9.01 -5.95 -10.47
CA GLU A 33 7.99 -6.98 -10.48
C GLU A 33 6.74 -6.55 -9.73
N ARG A 34 5.59 -6.85 -10.33
CA ARG A 34 4.31 -6.69 -9.65
C ARG A 34 4.18 -7.85 -8.67
N PRO A 35 3.98 -7.60 -7.36
CA PRO A 35 3.77 -8.67 -6.42
C PRO A 35 2.53 -9.48 -6.83
N PRO A 36 2.54 -10.82 -6.63
CA PRO A 36 1.42 -11.66 -7.00
C PRO A 36 0.17 -11.18 -6.26
N LEU A 37 -0.91 -10.95 -7.01
CA LEU A 37 -2.19 -10.62 -6.41
C LEU A 37 -2.69 -11.85 -5.66
N SER A 38 -3.12 -11.66 -4.41
CA SER A 38 -3.71 -12.74 -3.62
C SER A 38 -5.04 -13.26 -4.19
N ARG A 39 -5.63 -12.54 -5.14
CA ARG A 39 -6.91 -12.85 -5.78
C ARG A 39 -6.87 -12.40 -7.23
N ASP A 40 -7.58 -13.12 -8.10
CA ASP A 40 -7.88 -12.62 -9.43
C ASP A 40 -8.77 -11.34 -9.34
N PRO A 41 -8.36 -10.23 -9.96
CA PRO A 41 -9.19 -9.03 -10.03
C PRO A 41 -10.52 -9.25 -10.77
N TYR A 42 -10.59 -10.21 -11.70
CA TYR A 42 -11.74 -10.42 -12.59
C TYR A 42 -12.78 -11.43 -12.07
N GLU A 43 -12.44 -12.25 -11.06
CA GLU A 43 -13.36 -13.25 -10.47
C GLU A 43 -14.63 -12.67 -9.85
N ARG A 44 -14.58 -11.43 -9.33
CA ARG A 44 -15.74 -10.76 -8.71
C ARG A 44 -15.93 -9.39 -9.33
N PRO A 45 -16.55 -9.31 -10.52
CA PRO A 45 -16.92 -8.04 -11.12
C PRO A 45 -18.00 -7.35 -10.28
N LEU A 46 -18.08 -6.02 -10.35
CA LEU A 46 -19.12 -5.25 -9.68
C LEU A 46 -20.46 -5.51 -10.39
N SER A 47 -21.47 -5.94 -9.62
CA SER A 47 -22.84 -6.05 -10.14
C SER A 47 -23.42 -4.66 -10.37
N PRO A 48 -24.03 -4.38 -11.55
CA PRO A 48 -24.74 -3.12 -11.80
C PRO A 48 -25.90 -2.88 -10.82
N ASN A 49 -26.54 -3.96 -10.36
CA ASN A 49 -27.60 -3.93 -9.37
C ASN A 49 -27.12 -4.66 -8.11
N PRO A 50 -26.42 -3.97 -7.20
CA PRO A 50 -25.92 -4.56 -5.96
C PRO A 50 -27.09 -4.93 -5.04
N PRO A 51 -26.99 -6.03 -4.28
CA PRO A 51 -27.97 -6.34 -3.26
C PRO A 51 -28.00 -5.23 -2.20
N MET A 52 -29.12 -5.12 -1.48
CA MET A 52 -29.19 -4.24 -0.32
C MET A 52 -28.10 -4.60 0.69
N PHE A 53 -27.51 -3.58 1.31
CA PHE A 53 -26.48 -3.77 2.32
C PHE A 53 -27.00 -4.64 3.47
N GLN A 54 -26.19 -5.63 3.83
CA GLN A 54 -26.36 -6.45 5.02
C GLN A 54 -25.11 -6.29 5.87
N GLU A 55 -25.31 -6.13 7.18
CA GLU A 55 -24.21 -6.06 8.12
C GLU A 55 -23.41 -7.37 8.09
N THR A 56 -22.10 -7.21 8.22
CA THR A 56 -21.16 -8.34 8.36
C THR A 56 -20.49 -8.26 9.71
N PHE A 57 -19.69 -9.26 10.05
CA PHE A 57 -18.92 -9.26 11.29
C PHE A 57 -18.04 -8.01 11.43
N LYS A 58 -17.51 -7.49 10.31
CA LYS A 58 -16.61 -6.32 10.32
C LYS A 58 -17.28 -5.02 9.86
N VAL A 59 -18.12 -5.06 8.83
CA VAL A 59 -18.79 -3.86 8.31
C VAL A 59 -20.17 -3.73 8.97
N THR A 60 -20.25 -2.90 10.00
CA THR A 60 -21.47 -2.57 10.74
C THR A 60 -22.10 -1.25 10.24
N HIS A 61 -23.35 -0.99 10.58
CA HIS A 61 -23.99 0.29 10.28
C HIS A 61 -23.26 1.48 10.91
N GLU A 62 -22.77 1.33 12.14
CA GLU A 62 -21.99 2.35 12.84
C GLU A 62 -20.65 2.64 12.12
N GLY A 63 -19.93 1.59 11.71
CA GLY A 63 -18.69 1.74 10.95
C GLY A 63 -18.91 2.45 9.61
N LEU A 64 -20.04 2.19 8.95
CA LEU A 64 -20.42 2.89 7.72
C LEU A 64 -20.84 4.35 7.94
N GLN A 65 -21.34 4.72 9.12
CA GLN A 65 -21.65 6.12 9.43
C GLN A 65 -20.38 6.97 9.58
N ALA A 66 -19.27 6.37 10.01
CA ALA A 66 -17.97 7.04 10.05
C ALA A 66 -17.41 7.32 8.64
N VAL A 67 -17.87 6.59 7.61
CA VAL A 67 -17.43 6.79 6.22
C VAL A 67 -18.12 8.01 5.61
N ASN A 68 -17.31 8.99 5.20
CA ASN A 68 -17.80 10.16 4.49
C ASN A 68 -18.06 9.82 3.01
N PHE A 69 -19.33 9.76 2.61
CA PHE A 69 -19.75 9.56 1.20
C PHE A 69 -19.83 10.85 0.37
N GLY A 70 -19.36 11.96 0.93
CA GLY A 70 -19.42 13.28 0.34
C GLY A 70 -20.66 14.08 0.77
N PRO A 71 -20.86 15.26 0.16
CA PRO A 71 -21.99 16.13 0.45
C PRO A 71 -23.35 15.45 0.20
N PRO A 72 -24.43 15.88 0.87
CA PRO A 72 -25.78 15.43 0.52
C PRO A 72 -26.06 15.73 -0.97
N VAL A 73 -26.75 14.81 -1.66
CA VAL A 73 -27.05 14.87 -3.11
C VAL A 73 -25.86 14.59 -4.04
N TRP A 74 -24.62 14.45 -3.53
CA TRP A 74 -23.46 14.09 -4.34
C TRP A 74 -23.59 12.71 -5.01
N LEU A 75 -24.17 11.74 -4.29
CA LEU A 75 -24.43 10.40 -4.78
C LEU A 75 -25.92 10.08 -4.73
N SER A 76 -26.41 9.39 -5.76
CA SER A 76 -27.72 8.74 -5.71
C SER A 76 -27.71 7.57 -4.72
N ASN A 77 -28.88 7.22 -4.19
CA ASN A 77 -29.02 6.10 -3.26
C ASN A 77 -28.47 4.78 -3.84
N GLU A 78 -28.61 4.57 -5.15
CA GLU A 78 -28.06 3.41 -5.86
C GLU A 78 -26.53 3.37 -5.81
N LYS A 79 -25.86 4.51 -6.05
CA LYS A 79 -24.41 4.61 -5.96
C LYS A 79 -23.90 4.40 -4.53
N ILE A 80 -24.63 4.92 -3.54
CA ILE A 80 -24.33 4.69 -2.13
C ILE A 80 -24.43 3.19 -1.82
N ASN A 81 -25.48 2.52 -2.28
CA ASN A 81 -25.65 1.08 -2.09
C ASN A 81 -24.55 0.27 -2.79
N LEU A 82 -24.12 0.69 -3.98
CA LEU A 82 -22.99 0.08 -4.68
C LEU A 82 -21.69 0.20 -3.88
N LEU A 83 -21.42 1.37 -3.32
CA LEU A 83 -20.24 1.60 -2.48
C LEU A 83 -20.30 0.77 -1.19
N LYS A 84 -21.46 0.70 -0.53
CA LYS A 84 -21.65 -0.17 0.65
C LYS A 84 -21.36 -1.63 0.32
N ASN A 85 -21.91 -2.13 -0.80
CA ASN A 85 -21.64 -3.49 -1.25
C ASN A 85 -20.14 -3.72 -1.57
N PHE A 86 -19.48 -2.74 -2.18
CA PHE A 86 -18.03 -2.80 -2.42
C PHE A 86 -17.22 -2.87 -1.12
N ILE A 87 -17.56 -2.03 -0.14
CA ILE A 87 -16.93 -2.03 1.19
C ILE A 87 -17.10 -3.40 1.84
N THR A 88 -18.31 -3.97 1.81
CA THR A 88 -18.58 -5.32 2.32
C THR A 88 -17.75 -6.39 1.62
N LEU A 89 -17.69 -6.36 0.28
CA LEU A 89 -16.88 -7.31 -0.51
C LEU A 89 -15.38 -7.22 -0.20
N ARG A 90 -14.93 -6.07 0.32
CA ARG A 90 -13.53 -5.73 0.60
C ARG A 90 -13.26 -5.51 2.08
N GLU A 91 -14.10 -6.02 2.98
CA GLU A 91 -13.98 -5.82 4.43
C GLU A 91 -12.57 -6.13 4.97
N LYS A 92 -11.88 -7.14 4.41
CA LYS A 92 -10.51 -7.53 4.81
C LYS A 92 -9.42 -6.49 4.48
N ALA A 93 -9.71 -5.57 3.57
CA ALA A 93 -8.77 -4.54 3.12
C ALA A 93 -9.06 -3.16 3.74
N ILE A 94 -10.15 -3.04 4.49
CA ILE A 94 -10.58 -1.78 5.11
C ILE A 94 -10.30 -1.88 6.60
N ALA A 95 -9.77 -0.81 7.19
CA ALA A 95 -9.59 -0.67 8.62
C ALA A 95 -10.52 0.44 9.12
N PHE A 96 -11.29 0.18 10.17
CA PHE A 96 -12.16 1.18 10.81
C PHE A 96 -11.52 1.82 12.04
N CYS A 97 -10.48 1.19 12.60
CA CYS A 97 -9.70 1.71 13.73
C CYS A 97 -8.20 1.51 13.50
N GLU A 98 -7.36 2.18 14.30
CA GLU A 98 -5.90 2.15 14.14
C GLU A 98 -5.32 0.76 14.38
N GLU A 99 -5.92 -0.03 15.28
CA GLU A 99 -5.49 -1.39 15.59
C GLU A 99 -5.68 -2.36 14.42
N GLU A 100 -6.61 -2.06 13.51
CA GLU A 100 -6.84 -2.81 12.29
C GLU A 100 -5.88 -2.43 11.16
N ILE A 101 -5.11 -1.35 11.30
CA ILE A 101 -4.14 -0.93 10.30
C ILE A 101 -2.96 -1.89 10.34
N VAL A 102 -2.97 -2.85 9.41
CA VAL A 102 -1.88 -3.81 9.25
C VAL A 102 -0.78 -3.21 8.37
N LEU A 103 0.47 -3.38 8.76
CA LEU A 103 1.62 -3.05 7.92
C LEU A 103 1.60 -3.89 6.63
N LEU A 104 1.93 -3.25 5.51
CA LEU A 104 2.11 -3.94 4.24
C LEU A 104 3.14 -5.07 4.40
N LYS A 105 2.85 -6.28 3.92
CA LYS A 105 3.85 -7.38 4.00
C LYS A 105 5.12 -6.93 3.30
N HIS A 106 6.28 -7.19 3.92
CA HIS A 106 7.59 -6.86 3.34
C HIS A 106 7.74 -7.35 1.89
N SER A 107 7.15 -8.49 1.55
CA SER A 107 7.17 -9.05 0.19
C SER A 107 6.63 -8.10 -0.88
N TYR A 108 5.68 -7.21 -0.55
CA TYR A 108 5.17 -6.21 -1.49
C TYR A 108 6.16 -5.07 -1.76
N GLY A 109 7.07 -4.79 -0.82
CA GLY A 109 8.08 -3.74 -0.91
C GLY A 109 9.42 -4.21 -1.47
N LYS A 110 9.51 -5.41 -2.04
CA LYS A 110 10.71 -5.93 -2.72
C LYS A 110 10.55 -5.72 -4.23
N PRO A 111 11.06 -4.61 -4.79
CA PRO A 111 10.88 -4.27 -6.20
C PRO A 111 11.74 -5.11 -7.16
N TYR A 112 12.72 -5.85 -6.65
CA TYR A 112 13.78 -6.43 -7.46
C TYR A 112 13.82 -7.94 -7.33
N ASN A 113 13.98 -8.61 -8.47
CA ASN A 113 14.25 -10.04 -8.54
C ASN A 113 15.63 -10.33 -7.97
N HIS A 114 15.69 -11.30 -7.06
CA HIS A 114 16.94 -11.96 -6.71
C HIS A 114 17.24 -12.94 -7.85
N LEU A 115 17.96 -12.48 -8.88
CA LEU A 115 18.61 -13.37 -9.86
C LEU A 115 19.77 -14.11 -9.19
#